data_AF-A0A2Z5G4C7-F1
#
_entry.id   AF-A0A2Z5G4C7-F1
#
_cell.length_a   1.000
_cell.length_b   1.000
_cell.length_c   1.000
_cell.angle_alpha   90.00
_cell.angle_beta   90.00
_cell.angle_gamma   90.00
#
_symmetry.space_group_name_H-M   'P 1'
#
loop_
_entity.id
_entity.type
_entity.pdbx_description
1 polymer ?
#
loop_
_entity_poly.entity_id
_entity_poly.type
_entity_poly.pdbx_seq_one_letter_code
_entity_poly.pdbx_strand_id
1 'polypeptide(L)'
;MSTVWITVEPEMKAVSASESALNPWLIAVTVTLATFMELLDTSIANVSLPNIAGGLGRSFDEVTWILTTYLVANAVVLPMSAWLSRVFGRKTYYMACVALFTLASFFCGVAPSLPILLVARIFQGIGGGGLAPVEQAILVDTFPPKQRAAAFALYTIAIVTAPAIGPVLGGWITDNFSWRWVFFINVPVGLLSLLLTSRLVHDPPSFAKERRTVRDASGRLQVDGLGIALIGIGSAALELLLDRGQIEDWFGSRLIVWMSVIAVVCLGSAVFWELNHRDRLSISVC
;
A
#
# COMPACT_ATOMS: atom_id res chain seq x y z
N MET A 1 30.05 -62.65 6.23
CA MET A 1 29.19 -62.92 5.05
C MET A 1 27.99 -61.98 5.17
N SER A 2 28.06 -60.78 4.59
CA SER A 2 27.68 -60.46 3.18
C SER A 2 26.15 -60.23 3.11
N THR A 3 25.55 -59.13 2.63
CA THR A 3 25.99 -58.05 1.73
C THR A 3 24.86 -56.97 1.71
N VAL A 4 25.25 -55.69 1.80
CA VAL A 4 24.82 -54.52 0.98
C VAL A 4 23.32 -54.17 0.79
N TRP A 5 22.98 -52.98 1.32
CA TRP A 5 22.21 -51.83 0.80
C TRP A 5 21.32 -51.97 -0.46
N ILE A 6 20.11 -51.39 -0.41
CA ILE A 6 19.59 -50.38 -1.36
C ILE A 6 18.45 -49.59 -0.66
N THR A 7 18.72 -48.32 -0.41
CA THR A 7 17.77 -47.24 -0.12
C THR A 7 17.05 -46.84 -1.41
N VAL A 8 15.73 -46.68 -1.37
CA VAL A 8 14.98 -45.93 -2.40
C VAL A 8 14.08 -44.93 -1.68
N GLU A 9 14.66 -43.79 -1.31
CA GLU A 9 13.88 -42.56 -1.11
C GLU A 9 13.27 -42.17 -2.45
N PRO A 10 11.97 -41.81 -2.52
CA PRO A 10 11.44 -41.24 -3.73
C PRO A 10 12.04 -39.84 -3.88
N GLU A 11 12.97 -39.69 -4.82
CA GLU A 11 13.48 -38.41 -5.30
C GLU A 11 12.29 -37.46 -5.55
N MET A 12 12.16 -36.45 -4.70
CA MET A 12 11.44 -35.23 -5.03
C MET A 12 12.12 -34.65 -6.28
N LYS A 13 11.56 -34.96 -7.45
CA LYS A 13 11.94 -34.35 -8.72
C LYS A 13 11.90 -32.83 -8.53
N ALA A 14 13.08 -32.23 -8.46
CA ALA A 14 13.28 -30.81 -8.57
C ALA A 14 12.57 -30.38 -9.86
N VAL A 15 11.51 -29.58 -9.70
CA VAL A 15 10.87 -28.89 -10.82
C VAL A 15 11.96 -28.06 -11.47
N SER A 16 12.27 -28.41 -12.71
CA SER A 16 13.34 -27.83 -13.51
C SER A 16 13.20 -26.31 -13.54
N ALA A 17 14.19 -25.63 -12.96
CA ALA A 17 14.41 -24.19 -13.10
C ALA A 17 14.69 -23.87 -14.57
N SER A 18 13.67 -23.46 -15.31
CA SER A 18 13.79 -23.01 -16.71
C SER A 18 12.66 -22.04 -17.06
N GLU A 19 12.53 -20.96 -16.31
CA GLU A 19 12.06 -19.67 -16.83
C GLU A 19 13.09 -18.65 -16.37
N SER A 20 13.66 -17.88 -17.30
CA SER A 20 14.84 -17.01 -17.11
C SER A 20 14.89 -16.38 -15.70
N ALA A 21 15.83 -16.82 -14.86
CA ALA A 21 15.97 -16.37 -13.49
C ALA A 21 16.40 -14.89 -13.48
N LEU A 22 15.40 -14.01 -13.56
CA LEU A 22 15.58 -12.58 -13.39
C LEU A 22 16.24 -12.32 -12.04
N ASN A 23 17.20 -11.40 -12.01
CA ASN A 23 17.95 -11.11 -10.79
C ASN A 23 16.98 -10.65 -9.68
N PRO A 24 16.89 -11.37 -8.54
CA PRO A 24 15.94 -11.04 -7.47
C PRO A 24 16.15 -9.64 -6.90
N TRP A 25 17.38 -9.12 -6.96
CA TRP A 25 17.70 -7.74 -6.58
C TRP A 25 17.12 -6.69 -7.51
N LEU A 26 17.02 -7.01 -8.81
CA LEU A 26 16.38 -6.11 -9.78
C LEU A 26 14.87 -6.05 -9.54
N ILE A 27 14.26 -7.17 -9.18
CA ILE A 27 12.86 -7.23 -8.74
C ILE A 27 12.68 -6.39 -7.47
N ALA A 28 13.54 -6.57 -6.46
CA ALA A 28 13.49 -5.81 -5.22
C ALA A 28 13.53 -4.30 -5.47
N VAL A 29 14.53 -3.81 -6.20
CA VAL A 29 14.66 -2.38 -6.55
C VAL A 29 13.43 -1.88 -7.32
N THR A 30 12.87 -2.70 -8.20
CA THR A 30 11.67 -2.35 -8.99
C THR A 30 10.46 -2.15 -8.10
N VAL A 31 10.20 -3.07 -7.16
CA VAL A 31 9.03 -2.97 -6.27
C VAL A 31 9.22 -1.89 -5.20
N THR A 32 10.45 -1.70 -4.72
CA THR A 32 10.79 -0.64 -3.78
C THR A 32 10.66 0.75 -4.38
N LEU A 33 10.81 0.90 -5.70
CA LEU A 33 10.68 2.19 -6.37
C LEU A 33 9.29 2.84 -6.15
N ALA A 34 8.20 2.06 -6.22
CA ALA A 34 6.86 2.64 -6.05
C ALA A 34 6.61 3.04 -4.60
N THR A 35 6.96 2.19 -3.63
CA THR A 35 6.77 2.48 -2.21
C THR A 35 7.66 3.61 -1.73
N PHE A 36 8.90 3.68 -2.23
CA PHE A 36 9.78 4.84 -2.03
C PHE A 36 9.09 6.12 -2.49
N MET A 37 8.51 6.10 -3.69
CA MET A 37 7.85 7.26 -4.27
C MET A 37 6.56 7.62 -3.51
N GLU A 38 5.81 6.65 -3.02
CA GLU A 38 4.62 6.86 -2.20
C GLU A 38 4.93 7.60 -0.88
N LEU A 39 5.99 7.18 -0.18
CA LEU A 39 6.45 7.85 1.04
C LEU A 39 7.04 9.23 0.75
N LEU A 40 7.79 9.35 -0.34
CA LEU A 40 8.39 10.61 -0.75
C LEU A 40 7.31 11.64 -1.15
N ASP A 41 6.23 11.22 -1.82
CA ASP A 41 5.09 12.08 -2.17
C ASP A 41 4.44 12.70 -0.94
N THR A 42 4.18 11.90 0.10
CA THR A 42 3.59 12.38 1.35
C THR A 42 4.49 13.45 2.00
N SER A 43 5.80 13.20 2.02
CA SER A 43 6.76 14.14 2.60
C SER A 43 6.88 15.44 1.79
N ILE A 44 6.93 15.35 0.46
CA ILE A 44 7.01 16.53 -0.41
C ILE A 44 5.73 17.37 -0.26
N ALA A 45 4.56 16.72 -0.32
CA ALA A 45 3.27 17.40 -0.23
C ALA A 45 3.12 18.18 1.09
N ASN A 46 3.60 17.61 2.19
CA ASN A 46 3.61 18.27 3.49
C ASN A 46 4.41 19.59 3.48
N VAL A 47 5.60 19.59 2.88
CA VAL A 47 6.43 20.81 2.77
C VAL A 47 5.82 21.84 1.81
N SER A 48 5.04 21.39 0.83
CA SER A 48 4.39 22.27 -0.15
C SER A 48 3.04 22.83 0.30
N LEU A 49 2.49 22.41 1.44
CA LEU A 49 1.18 22.88 1.93
C LEU A 49 1.02 24.41 1.93
N PRO A 50 1.98 25.23 2.42
CA PRO A 50 1.85 26.68 2.40
C PRO A 50 1.69 27.26 0.99
N ASN A 51 2.43 26.70 0.02
CA ASN A 51 2.38 27.12 -1.37
C ASN A 51 1.09 26.65 -2.08
N ILE A 52 0.55 25.49 -1.68
CA ILE A 52 -0.77 25.02 -2.14
C ILE A 52 -1.88 25.95 -1.61
N ALA A 53 -1.81 26.34 -0.33
CA ALA A 53 -2.74 27.28 0.29
C ALA A 53 -2.76 28.62 -0.46
N GLY A 54 -1.57 29.20 -0.69
CA GLY A 54 -1.42 30.44 -1.47
C GLY A 54 -1.91 30.29 -2.91
N GLY A 55 -1.61 29.18 -3.57
CA GLY A 55 -1.99 28.92 -4.96
C GLY A 55 -3.48 28.63 -5.20
N LEU A 56 -4.21 28.19 -4.17
CA LEU A 56 -5.65 27.93 -4.23
C LEU A 56 -6.49 28.99 -3.49
N GLY A 57 -5.84 29.96 -2.82
CA GLY A 57 -6.52 30.97 -2.01
C GLY A 57 -7.31 30.37 -0.83
N ARG A 58 -6.78 29.31 -0.21
CA ARG A 58 -7.42 28.60 0.91
C ARG A 58 -6.64 28.78 2.19
N SER A 59 -7.33 28.61 3.33
CA SER A 59 -6.67 28.63 4.63
C SER A 59 -5.71 27.46 4.79
N PHE A 60 -4.73 27.60 5.68
CA PHE A 60 -3.78 26.53 5.96
C PHE A 60 -4.51 25.28 6.50
N ASP A 61 -5.48 25.46 7.41
CA ASP A 61 -6.28 24.35 7.94
C ASP A 61 -7.04 23.59 6.83
N GLU A 62 -7.68 24.30 5.89
CA GLU A 62 -8.36 23.67 4.76
C GLU A 62 -7.42 22.81 3.91
N VAL A 63 -6.18 23.24 3.67
CA VAL A 63 -5.25 22.45 2.85
C VAL A 63 -4.58 21.31 3.61
N THR A 64 -4.53 21.32 4.95
CA THR A 64 -4.03 20.15 5.70
C THR A 64 -4.85 18.89 5.42
N TRP A 65 -6.13 19.05 5.07
CA TRP A 65 -6.99 17.94 4.64
C TRP A 65 -6.47 17.18 3.42
N ILE A 66 -5.55 17.74 2.62
CA ILE A 66 -4.87 17.04 1.51
C ILE A 66 -4.09 15.83 2.03
N LEU A 67 -3.44 15.97 3.19
CA LEU A 67 -2.72 14.86 3.83
C LEU A 67 -3.69 13.95 4.56
N THR A 68 -4.63 14.52 5.32
CA THR A 68 -5.62 13.75 6.08
C THR A 68 -6.43 12.81 5.20
N THR A 69 -6.99 13.29 4.08
CA THR A 69 -7.82 12.43 3.21
C THR A 69 -7.01 11.34 2.53
N TYR A 70 -5.74 11.62 2.22
CA TYR A 70 -4.79 10.65 1.69
C TYR A 70 -4.50 9.54 2.71
N LEU A 71 -4.13 9.91 3.93
CA LEU A 71 -3.78 8.99 5.00
C LEU A 71 -4.98 8.14 5.43
N VAL A 72 -6.16 8.74 5.59
CA VAL A 72 -7.41 8.02 5.90
C VAL A 72 -7.71 6.98 4.83
N ALA A 73 -7.60 7.33 3.55
CA ALA A 73 -7.82 6.39 2.45
C ALA A 73 -6.78 5.25 2.43
N ASN A 74 -5.51 5.58 2.72
CA ASN A 74 -4.41 4.62 2.81
C ASN A 74 -4.65 3.61 3.97
N ALA A 75 -5.03 4.11 5.15
CA ALA A 75 -5.31 3.31 6.35
C ALA A 75 -6.48 2.34 6.18
N VAL A 76 -7.49 2.70 5.39
CA VAL A 76 -8.63 1.82 5.06
C VAL A 76 -8.19 0.66 4.17
N VAL A 77 -7.34 0.93 3.18
CA VAL A 77 -6.96 -0.06 2.15
C VAL A 77 -5.92 -1.04 2.67
N LEU A 78 -4.99 -0.59 3.50
CA LEU A 78 -3.89 -1.39 4.05
C LEU A 78 -4.32 -2.78 4.59
N PRO A 79 -5.31 -2.90 5.49
CA PRO A 79 -5.75 -4.21 5.97
C PRO A 79 -6.48 -5.03 4.88
N MET A 80 -7.13 -4.37 3.92
CA MET A 80 -7.80 -5.03 2.81
C MET A 80 -6.82 -5.58 1.76
N SER A 81 -5.63 -5.00 1.65
CA SER A 81 -4.63 -5.36 0.64
C SER A 81 -4.20 -6.82 0.70
N ALA A 82 -4.15 -7.42 1.90
CA ALA A 82 -3.84 -8.84 2.06
C ALA A 82 -4.89 -9.75 1.39
N TRP A 83 -6.17 -9.39 1.48
CA TRP A 83 -7.25 -10.13 0.82
C TRP A 83 -7.33 -9.81 -0.67
N LEU A 84 -7.25 -8.53 -1.04
CA LEU A 84 -7.29 -8.07 -2.44
C LEU A 84 -6.15 -8.68 -3.28
N SER A 85 -4.94 -8.78 -2.71
CA SER A 85 -3.80 -9.40 -3.39
C SER A 85 -4.00 -10.90 -3.64
N ARG A 86 -4.74 -11.62 -2.79
CA ARG A 86 -5.09 -13.03 -3.02
C ARG A 86 -6.19 -13.18 -4.07
N VAL A 87 -7.14 -12.24 -4.13
CA VAL A 87 -8.23 -12.22 -5.11
C VAL A 87 -7.71 -11.94 -6.52
N PHE A 88 -6.96 -10.84 -6.69
CA PHE A 88 -6.52 -10.36 -7.99
C PHE A 88 -5.16 -10.96 -8.42
N GLY A 89 -4.38 -11.47 -7.48
CA GLY A 89 -2.97 -11.82 -7.64
C GLY A 89 -2.05 -10.66 -7.27
N ARG A 90 -0.85 -10.98 -6.75
CA ARG A 90 0.10 -9.99 -6.22
C ARG A 90 0.58 -9.01 -7.29
N LYS A 91 1.05 -9.51 -8.44
CA LYS A 91 1.50 -8.65 -9.56
C LYS A 91 0.38 -7.74 -10.06
N THR A 92 -0.80 -8.30 -10.35
CA THR A 92 -1.92 -7.53 -10.91
C THR A 92 -2.40 -6.46 -9.94
N TYR A 93 -2.53 -6.80 -8.66
CA TYR A 93 -2.95 -5.85 -7.63
C TYR A 93 -1.90 -4.76 -7.42
N TYR A 94 -0.61 -5.11 -7.33
CA TYR A 94 0.47 -4.12 -7.24
C TYR A 94 0.46 -3.16 -8.44
N MET A 95 0.38 -3.66 -9.67
CA MET A 95 0.32 -2.80 -10.86
C MET A 95 -0.94 -1.92 -10.87
N ALA A 96 -2.08 -2.42 -10.39
CA ALA A 96 -3.29 -1.62 -10.26
C ALA A 96 -3.12 -0.49 -9.23
N CYS A 97 -2.48 -0.77 -8.08
CA CYS A 97 -2.13 0.22 -7.07
C CYS A 97 -1.21 1.31 -7.64
N VAL A 98 -0.11 0.94 -8.32
CA VAL A 98 0.80 1.91 -8.95
C VAL A 98 0.09 2.73 -10.02
N ALA A 99 -0.74 2.11 -10.86
CA ALA A 99 -1.48 2.81 -11.90
C ALA A 99 -2.48 3.80 -11.30
N LEU A 100 -3.24 3.41 -10.27
CA LEU A 100 -4.18 4.27 -9.59
C LEU A 100 -3.47 5.45 -8.91
N PHE A 101 -2.38 5.17 -8.17
CA PHE A 101 -1.55 6.20 -7.55
C PHE A 101 -1.02 7.21 -8.59
N THR A 102 -0.51 6.70 -9.71
CA THR A 102 0.06 7.52 -10.80
C THR A 102 -0.99 8.42 -11.46
N LEU A 103 -2.14 7.85 -11.81
CA LEU A 103 -3.25 8.59 -12.43
C LEU A 103 -3.82 9.62 -11.47
N ALA A 104 -4.05 9.25 -10.21
CA ALA A 104 -4.54 10.15 -9.18
C ALA A 104 -3.56 11.30 -8.92
N SER A 105 -2.24 11.02 -8.92
CA SER A 105 -1.21 12.05 -8.80
C SER A 105 -1.25 13.04 -9.97
N PHE A 106 -1.43 12.56 -11.21
CA PHE A 106 -1.63 13.45 -12.35
C PHE A 106 -2.84 14.37 -12.13
N PHE A 107 -3.97 13.82 -11.67
CA PHE A 107 -5.17 14.60 -11.37
C PHE A 107 -4.96 15.62 -10.23
N CYS A 108 -4.14 15.30 -9.24
CA CYS A 108 -3.76 16.26 -8.20
C CYS A 108 -2.97 17.43 -8.79
N GLY A 109 -2.03 17.18 -9.70
CA GLY A 109 -1.24 18.22 -10.36
C GLY A 109 -2.08 19.18 -11.22
N VAL A 110 -3.13 18.67 -11.90
CA VAL A 110 -4.03 19.50 -12.72
C VAL A 110 -5.26 20.04 -11.97
N ALA A 111 -5.39 19.75 -10.68
CA ALA A 111 -6.58 20.12 -9.91
C ALA A 111 -6.79 21.67 -9.91
N PRO A 112 -7.99 22.15 -10.29
CA PRO A 112 -8.28 23.58 -10.33
C PRO A 112 -8.77 24.12 -8.98
N SER A 113 -9.20 23.25 -8.06
CA SER A 113 -9.76 23.63 -6.77
C SER A 113 -9.44 22.61 -5.68
N LEU A 114 -9.50 23.04 -4.42
CA LEU A 114 -9.23 22.18 -3.27
C LEU A 114 -10.14 20.94 -3.22
N PRO A 115 -11.48 21.01 -3.41
CA PRO A 115 -12.32 19.81 -3.37
C PRO A 115 -11.92 18.74 -4.39
N ILE A 116 -11.55 19.16 -5.62
CA ILE A 116 -11.09 18.23 -6.66
C ILE A 116 -9.75 17.61 -6.26
N LEU A 117 -8.85 18.41 -5.69
CA LEU A 117 -7.56 17.93 -5.16
C LEU A 117 -7.76 16.91 -4.04
N LEU A 118 -8.70 17.15 -3.12
CA LEU A 118 -9.02 16.22 -2.02
C LEU A 118 -9.56 14.88 -2.56
N VAL A 119 -10.45 14.92 -3.56
CA VAL A 119 -10.96 13.69 -4.19
C VAL A 119 -9.83 12.92 -4.89
N ALA A 120 -8.97 13.62 -5.64
CA ALA A 120 -7.81 12.99 -6.27
C ALA A 120 -6.86 12.38 -5.23
N ARG A 121 -6.65 13.05 -4.08
CA ARG A 121 -5.86 12.53 -2.95
C ARG A 121 -6.45 11.27 -2.33
N ILE A 122 -7.77 11.17 -2.22
CA ILE A 122 -8.44 9.93 -1.76
C ILE A 122 -8.09 8.78 -2.70
N PHE A 123 -8.24 8.96 -4.01
CA PHE A 123 -7.87 7.92 -4.98
C PHE A 123 -6.38 7.58 -4.95
N GLN A 124 -5.52 8.58 -4.73
CA GLN A 124 -4.08 8.37 -4.58
C GLN A 124 -3.78 7.55 -3.32
N GLY A 125 -4.42 7.84 -2.19
CA GLY A 125 -4.30 7.08 -0.95
C GLY A 125 -4.79 5.64 -1.08
N ILE A 126 -5.89 5.41 -1.80
CA ILE A 126 -6.37 4.06 -2.15
C ILE A 126 -5.30 3.29 -2.93
N GLY A 127 -4.63 3.93 -3.90
CA GLY A 127 -3.52 3.35 -4.64
C GLY A 127 -2.30 3.07 -3.78
N GLY A 128 -1.96 4.00 -2.88
CA GLY A 128 -0.78 3.92 -2.00
C GLY A 128 -0.86 2.84 -0.93
N GLY A 129 -2.02 2.68 -0.29
CA GLY A 129 -2.18 1.80 0.88
C GLY A 129 -1.89 0.32 0.60
N GLY A 130 -1.97 -0.10 -0.67
CA GLY A 130 -1.62 -1.47 -1.09
C GLY A 130 -0.17 -1.68 -1.49
N LEU A 131 0.64 -0.65 -1.68
CA LEU A 131 2.00 -0.80 -2.22
C LEU A 131 2.92 -1.50 -1.22
N ALA A 132 3.02 -0.99 0.00
CA ALA A 132 3.86 -1.54 1.06
C ALA A 132 3.57 -3.02 1.38
N PRO A 133 2.33 -3.45 1.71
CA PRO A 133 2.07 -4.84 2.07
C PRO A 133 2.30 -5.81 0.90
N VAL A 134 2.02 -5.38 -0.33
CA VAL A 134 2.19 -6.23 -1.52
C VAL A 134 3.66 -6.32 -1.91
N GLU A 135 4.42 -5.23 -1.78
CA GLU A 135 5.87 -5.25 -1.95
C GLU A 135 6.52 -6.27 -1.00
N GLN A 136 6.21 -6.19 0.30
CA GLN A 136 6.76 -7.11 1.30
C GLN A 136 6.44 -8.56 0.96
N ALA A 137 5.22 -8.83 0.49
CA ALA A 137 4.80 -10.13 0.02
C ALA A 137 5.62 -10.59 -1.21
N ILE A 138 5.85 -9.72 -2.20
CA ILE A 138 6.68 -10.02 -3.37
C ILE A 138 8.13 -10.30 -2.97
N LEU A 139 8.71 -9.54 -2.04
CA LEU A 139 10.07 -9.78 -1.54
C LEU A 139 10.19 -11.15 -0.87
N VAL A 140 9.19 -11.56 -0.08
CA VAL A 140 9.15 -12.87 0.57
C VAL A 140 9.10 -14.03 -0.45
N ASP A 141 8.36 -13.86 -1.54
CA ASP A 141 8.28 -14.88 -2.60
C ASP A 141 9.55 -14.93 -3.46
N THR A 142 10.16 -13.76 -3.70
CA THR A 142 11.30 -13.63 -4.61
C THR A 142 12.60 -14.12 -3.97
N PHE A 143 12.78 -13.91 -2.67
CA PHE A 143 14.03 -14.24 -1.98
C PHE A 143 13.94 -15.52 -1.14
N PRO A 144 15.00 -16.37 -1.17
CA PRO A 144 15.11 -17.49 -0.26
C PRO A 144 15.21 -16.99 1.19
N PRO A 145 14.78 -17.79 2.20
CA PRO A 145 14.71 -17.36 3.59
C PRO A 145 16.00 -16.70 4.14
N LYS A 146 17.17 -17.17 3.71
CA LYS A 146 18.49 -16.64 4.12
C LYS A 146 18.78 -15.23 3.62
N GLN A 147 18.17 -14.80 2.51
CA GLN A 147 18.41 -13.48 1.89
C GLN A 147 17.29 -12.48 2.15
N ARG A 148 16.14 -12.92 2.70
CA ARG A 148 15.01 -12.04 3.01
C ARG A 148 15.40 -10.87 3.92
N ALA A 149 16.24 -11.12 4.93
CA ALA A 149 16.73 -10.05 5.81
C ALA A 149 17.43 -8.92 5.03
N ALA A 150 18.22 -9.25 4.01
CA ALA A 150 18.91 -8.27 3.18
C ALA A 150 17.95 -7.53 2.23
N ALA A 151 16.93 -8.23 1.70
CA ALA A 151 15.88 -7.60 0.91
C ALA A 151 15.04 -6.62 1.75
N PHE A 152 14.66 -6.99 2.98
CA PHE A 152 13.97 -6.09 3.90
C PHE A 152 14.88 -4.94 4.37
N ALA A 153 16.19 -5.12 4.44
CA ALA A 153 17.12 -4.01 4.70
C ALA A 153 17.09 -2.96 3.59
N LEU A 154 17.06 -3.39 2.31
CA LEU A 154 16.90 -2.49 1.16
C LEU A 154 15.58 -1.70 1.25
N TYR A 155 14.49 -2.39 1.54
CA TYR A 155 13.17 -1.79 1.76
C TYR A 155 13.20 -0.73 2.87
N THR A 156 13.78 -1.05 4.03
CA THR A 156 13.91 -0.10 5.15
C THR A 156 14.75 1.13 4.79
N ILE A 157 15.84 0.95 4.03
CA ILE A 157 16.65 2.08 3.54
C ILE A 157 15.77 3.03 2.73
N ALA A 158 14.95 2.49 1.83
CA ALA A 158 14.04 3.30 1.02
C ALA A 158 13.00 4.04 1.88
N ILE A 159 12.37 3.36 2.84
CA ILE A 159 11.38 3.97 3.74
C ILE A 159 11.95 5.13 4.54
N VAL A 160 13.15 4.99 5.09
CA VAL A 160 13.77 6.03 5.93
C VAL A 160 14.30 7.17 5.07
N THR A 161 14.81 6.86 3.88
CA THR A 161 15.44 7.84 2.99
C THR A 161 14.41 8.73 2.28
N ALA A 162 13.24 8.20 1.95
CA ALA A 162 12.18 8.96 1.28
C ALA A 162 11.77 10.23 2.06
N PRO A 163 11.37 10.17 3.34
CA PRO A 163 11.07 11.36 4.14
C PRO A 163 12.28 12.24 4.44
N ALA A 164 13.49 11.69 4.44
CA ALA A 164 14.70 12.47 4.67
C ALA A 164 15.02 13.40 3.47
N ILE A 165 14.79 12.92 2.24
CA ILE A 165 15.02 13.70 1.01
C ILE A 165 13.81 14.59 0.68
N GLY A 166 12.60 14.19 1.09
CA GLY A 166 11.35 14.87 0.79
C GLY A 166 11.35 16.39 1.00
N PRO A 167 11.79 16.92 2.16
CA PRO A 167 11.79 18.36 2.39
C PRO A 167 12.74 19.13 1.47
N VAL A 168 13.91 18.58 1.18
CA VAL A 168 14.90 19.22 0.29
C VAL A 168 14.36 19.27 -1.14
N LEU A 169 13.87 18.13 -1.63
CA LEU A 169 13.35 18.02 -2.99
C LEU A 169 12.04 18.81 -3.16
N GLY A 170 11.14 18.72 -2.18
CA GLY A 170 9.86 19.41 -2.20
C GLY A 170 9.99 20.92 -2.09
N GLY A 171 10.86 21.42 -1.20
CA GLY A 171 11.20 22.84 -1.13
C GLY A 171 11.76 23.33 -2.46
N TRP A 172 12.77 22.63 -2.99
CA TRP A 172 13.38 23.00 -4.28
C TRP A 172 12.37 23.04 -5.44
N ILE A 173 11.50 22.03 -5.57
CA ILE A 173 10.45 22.00 -6.59
C ILE A 173 9.49 23.17 -6.41
N THR A 174 9.06 23.44 -5.18
CA THR A 174 8.03 24.43 -4.93
C THR A 174 8.54 25.87 -5.02
N ASP A 175 9.81 26.10 -4.71
CA ASP A 175 10.45 27.42 -4.78
C ASP A 175 10.84 27.79 -6.22
N ASN A 176 11.23 26.81 -7.05
CA ASN A 176 11.69 27.05 -8.43
C ASN A 176 10.60 26.83 -9.48
N PHE A 177 9.61 25.99 -9.18
CA PHE A 177 8.50 25.67 -10.07
C PHE A 177 7.16 25.92 -9.36
N SER A 178 6.05 25.50 -9.98
CA SER A 178 4.74 25.51 -9.30
C SER A 178 4.63 24.33 -8.34
N TRP A 179 3.91 24.51 -7.22
CA TRP A 179 3.52 23.43 -6.30
C TRP A 179 2.89 22.24 -7.03
N ARG A 180 2.27 22.43 -8.21
CA ARG A 180 1.69 21.33 -9.00
C ARG A 180 2.71 20.27 -9.40
N TRP A 181 3.98 20.65 -9.58
CA TRP A 181 5.05 19.72 -9.99
C TRP A 181 5.39 18.67 -8.96
N VAL A 182 5.04 18.90 -7.68
CA VAL A 182 5.20 17.90 -6.63
C VAL A 182 4.36 16.66 -6.85
N PHE A 183 3.29 16.78 -7.62
CA PHE A 183 2.45 15.66 -8.02
C PHE A 183 2.87 15.07 -9.36
N PHE A 184 3.39 15.90 -10.27
CA PHE A 184 3.82 15.43 -11.59
C PHE A 184 5.09 14.59 -11.54
N ILE A 185 5.98 14.78 -10.57
CA ILE A 185 7.18 13.95 -10.38
C ILE A 185 6.85 12.46 -10.17
N ASN A 186 5.68 12.16 -9.61
CA ASN A 186 5.23 10.79 -9.38
C ASN A 186 4.90 10.07 -10.70
N VAL A 187 4.50 10.81 -11.73
CA VAL A 187 4.03 10.24 -13.01
C VAL A 187 5.13 9.48 -13.75
N PRO A 188 6.31 10.06 -14.05
CA PRO A 188 7.37 9.33 -14.72
C PRO A 188 7.89 8.15 -13.88
N VAL A 189 7.97 8.29 -12.56
CA VAL A 189 8.43 7.22 -11.65
C VAL A 189 7.42 6.07 -11.61
N GLY A 190 6.13 6.39 -11.53
CA GLY A 190 5.04 5.41 -11.56
C GLY A 190 4.96 4.66 -12.89
N LEU A 191 5.10 5.36 -14.02
CA LEU A 191 5.18 4.73 -15.34
C LEU A 191 6.40 3.81 -15.47
N LEU A 192 7.55 4.24 -14.96
CA LEU A 192 8.76 3.42 -14.93
C LEU A 192 8.54 2.17 -14.06
N SER A 193 7.96 2.32 -12.87
CA SER A 193 7.64 1.20 -11.98
C SER A 193 6.65 0.22 -12.62
N LEU A 194 5.60 0.70 -13.30
CA LEU A 194 4.67 -0.14 -14.06
C LEU A 194 5.38 -0.92 -15.15
N LEU A 195 6.21 -0.25 -15.95
CA LEU A 195 6.95 -0.86 -17.05
C LEU A 195 7.88 -1.96 -16.53
N LEU A 196 8.68 -1.65 -15.51
CA LEU A 196 9.63 -2.58 -14.91
C LEU A 196 8.89 -3.75 -14.26
N THR A 197 7.85 -3.50 -13.47
CA THR A 197 7.05 -4.55 -12.82
C THR A 197 6.39 -5.47 -13.84
N SER A 198 5.85 -4.92 -14.92
CA SER A 198 5.18 -5.71 -15.96
C SER A 198 6.13 -6.74 -16.61
N ARG A 199 7.42 -6.39 -16.74
CA ARG A 199 8.45 -7.23 -17.38
C ARG A 199 9.22 -8.10 -16.41
N LEU A 200 9.45 -7.64 -15.19
CA LEU A 200 10.36 -8.27 -14.24
C LEU A 200 9.64 -9.14 -13.20
N VAL A 201 8.43 -8.75 -12.81
CA VAL A 201 7.65 -9.49 -11.81
C VAL A 201 6.75 -10.48 -12.53
N HIS A 202 6.81 -11.74 -12.13
CA HIS A 202 5.92 -12.80 -12.59
C HIS A 202 5.27 -13.45 -11.38
N ASP A 203 3.95 -13.63 -11.42
CA ASP A 203 3.24 -14.36 -10.35
C ASP A 203 3.62 -15.85 -10.47
N PRO A 204 4.24 -16.48 -9.46
CA PRO A 204 4.53 -17.90 -9.51
C PRO A 204 3.28 -18.78 -9.64
N PRO A 205 3.40 -20.00 -10.22
CA PRO A 205 2.28 -20.91 -10.46
C PRO A 205 1.48 -21.30 -9.20
N SER A 206 2.07 -21.15 -8.00
CA SER A 206 1.42 -21.34 -6.71
C SER A 206 0.23 -20.38 -6.49
N PHE A 207 0.27 -19.17 -7.07
CA PHE A 207 -0.84 -18.21 -6.96
C PHE A 207 -2.10 -18.62 -7.71
N ALA A 208 -1.98 -19.45 -8.74
CA ALA A 208 -3.16 -20.03 -9.39
C ALA A 208 -3.94 -20.96 -8.45
N LYS A 209 -3.28 -21.54 -7.43
CA LYS A 209 -3.92 -22.32 -6.37
C LYS A 209 -4.53 -21.43 -5.29
N GLU A 210 -3.85 -20.37 -4.85
CA GLU A 210 -4.44 -19.39 -3.90
C GLU A 210 -5.65 -18.65 -4.48
N ARG A 211 -5.64 -18.26 -5.76
CA ARG A 211 -6.85 -17.67 -6.39
C ARG A 211 -8.07 -18.60 -6.38
N ARG A 212 -7.85 -19.92 -6.31
CA ARG A 212 -8.92 -20.92 -6.19
C ARG A 212 -9.43 -21.06 -4.76
N THR A 213 -8.63 -20.77 -3.72
CA THR A 213 -9.09 -20.88 -2.33
C THR A 213 -10.01 -19.74 -1.91
N VAL A 214 -9.92 -18.57 -2.57
CA VAL A 214 -10.83 -17.43 -2.31
C VAL A 214 -12.19 -17.60 -3.00
N ARG A 215 -12.32 -18.59 -3.90
CA ARG A 215 -13.56 -18.92 -4.60
C ARG A 215 -14.15 -20.19 -4.00
N ASP A 216 -15.42 -20.12 -3.63
CA ASP A 216 -16.19 -21.27 -3.17
C ASP A 216 -16.34 -22.34 -4.28
N ALA A 217 -16.78 -23.55 -3.95
CA ALA A 217 -17.05 -24.63 -4.91
C ALA A 217 -18.02 -24.23 -6.04
N SER A 218 -18.82 -23.19 -5.80
CA SER A 218 -19.74 -22.55 -6.74
C SER A 218 -19.10 -21.46 -7.64
N GLY A 219 -17.80 -21.18 -7.47
CA GLY A 219 -17.07 -20.13 -8.19
C GLY A 219 -17.28 -18.70 -7.65
N ARG A 220 -18.03 -18.54 -6.57
CA ARG A 220 -18.32 -17.24 -5.93
C ARG A 220 -17.18 -16.80 -5.01
N LEU A 221 -16.85 -15.51 -5.05
CA LEU A 221 -15.87 -14.91 -4.13
C LEU A 221 -16.42 -14.93 -2.71
N GLN A 222 -15.67 -15.52 -1.77
CA GLN A 222 -15.97 -15.39 -0.34
C GLN A 222 -15.49 -14.00 0.12
N VAL A 223 -16.41 -13.04 0.11
CA VAL A 223 -16.18 -11.68 0.62
C VAL A 223 -16.82 -11.57 1.99
N ASP A 224 -16.01 -11.37 3.03
CA ASP A 224 -16.53 -10.94 4.32
C ASP A 224 -16.76 -9.43 4.32
N GLY A 225 -17.89 -9.02 3.71
CA GLY A 225 -18.23 -7.61 3.58
C GLY A 225 -18.42 -6.90 4.93
N LEU A 226 -18.85 -7.64 5.96
CA LEU A 226 -19.05 -7.06 7.30
C LEU A 226 -17.71 -6.85 8.00
N GLY A 227 -16.82 -7.85 8.01
CA GLY A 227 -15.47 -7.71 8.58
C GLY A 227 -14.68 -6.59 7.89
N ILE A 228 -14.75 -6.52 6.55
CA ILE A 228 -14.11 -5.45 5.77
C ILE A 228 -14.69 -4.08 6.13
N ALA A 229 -16.01 -3.94 6.25
CA ALA A 229 -16.63 -2.66 6.62
C ALA A 229 -16.25 -2.22 8.04
N LEU A 230 -16.22 -3.15 9.00
CA LEU A 230 -15.83 -2.87 10.38
C LEU A 230 -14.37 -2.42 10.48
N ILE A 231 -13.45 -3.13 9.82
CA ILE A 231 -12.04 -2.76 9.80
C ILE A 231 -11.84 -1.44 9.05
N GLY A 232 -12.46 -1.26 7.87
CA GLY A 232 -12.32 -0.04 7.08
C GLY A 232 -12.83 1.20 7.81
N ILE A 233 -14.06 1.15 8.35
CA ILE A 233 -14.64 2.28 9.09
C ILE A 233 -13.84 2.53 10.39
N GLY A 234 -13.43 1.47 11.09
CA GLY A 234 -12.61 1.56 12.29
C GLY A 234 -11.26 2.21 12.03
N SER A 235 -10.54 1.77 11.00
CA SER A 235 -9.25 2.35 10.58
C SER A 235 -9.40 3.80 10.14
N ALA A 236 -10.44 4.13 9.35
CA ALA A 236 -10.69 5.51 8.93
C ALA A 236 -10.95 6.45 10.13
N ALA A 237 -11.78 6.00 11.07
CA ALA A 237 -12.10 6.78 12.26
C ALA A 237 -10.90 6.92 13.20
N LEU A 238 -10.10 5.86 13.35
CA LEU A 238 -8.87 5.88 14.14
C LEU A 238 -7.82 6.82 13.52
N GLU A 239 -7.61 6.74 12.21
CA GLU A 239 -6.68 7.61 11.50
C GLU A 239 -7.11 9.08 11.64
N LEU A 240 -8.40 9.39 11.44
CA LEU A 240 -8.90 10.75 11.57
C LEU A 240 -8.79 11.29 13.01
N LEU A 241 -9.05 10.43 14.00
CA LEU A 241 -8.84 10.73 15.43
C LEU A 241 -7.38 11.11 15.71
N LEU A 242 -6.42 10.32 15.22
CA LEU A 242 -5.00 10.52 15.51
C LEU A 242 -4.41 11.71 14.74
N ASP A 243 -4.80 11.89 13.48
CA ASP A 243 -4.30 12.97 12.62
C ASP A 243 -4.84 14.34 13.04
N ARG A 244 -6.15 14.45 13.31
CA ARG A 244 -6.80 15.73 13.65
C ARG A 244 -6.94 15.96 15.15
N GLY A 245 -6.62 14.98 16.00
CA GLY A 245 -6.81 15.05 17.45
C GLY A 245 -6.17 16.29 18.08
N GLN A 246 -4.90 16.57 17.77
CA GLN A 246 -4.22 17.75 18.32
C GLN A 246 -4.79 19.07 17.80
N ILE A 247 -5.19 19.13 16.53
CA ILE A 247 -5.71 20.36 15.88
C ILE A 247 -7.10 20.71 16.43
N GLU A 248 -7.91 19.69 16.71
CA GLU A 248 -9.31 19.81 17.14
C GLU A 248 -9.48 19.74 18.67
N ASP A 249 -8.43 20.01 19.46
CA ASP A 249 -8.49 20.00 20.94
C ASP A 249 -8.90 18.64 21.56
N TRP A 250 -8.50 17.54 20.92
CA TRP A 250 -8.72 16.15 21.35
C TRP A 250 -10.18 15.91 21.75
N PHE A 251 -10.44 15.43 22.97
CA PHE A 251 -11.77 15.12 23.48
C PHE A 251 -12.61 16.36 23.80
N GLY A 252 -12.06 17.57 23.63
CA GLY A 252 -12.83 18.82 23.62
C GLY A 252 -13.73 18.95 22.38
N SER A 253 -13.34 18.37 21.24
CA SER A 253 -14.14 18.38 20.01
C SER A 253 -15.10 17.21 19.92
N ARG A 254 -16.37 17.54 19.60
CA ARG A 254 -17.42 16.54 19.34
C ARG A 254 -17.05 15.62 18.19
N LEU A 255 -16.35 16.12 17.16
CA LEU A 255 -15.92 15.32 16.02
C LEU A 255 -15.00 14.18 16.48
N ILE A 256 -13.97 14.51 17.25
CA ILE A 256 -12.96 13.59 17.75
C ILE A 256 -13.57 12.56 18.71
N VAL A 257 -14.51 12.98 19.56
CA VAL A 257 -15.27 12.07 20.43
C VAL A 257 -16.05 11.05 19.60
N TRP A 258 -16.78 11.48 18.56
CA TRP A 258 -17.50 10.56 17.68
C TRP A 258 -16.55 9.61 16.94
N MET A 259 -15.42 10.09 16.43
CA MET A 259 -14.42 9.25 15.78
C MET A 259 -13.83 8.22 16.75
N SER A 260 -13.59 8.61 18.00
CA SER A 260 -13.12 7.70 19.05
C SER A 260 -14.11 6.59 19.34
N VAL A 261 -15.39 6.94 19.48
CA VAL A 261 -16.46 5.96 19.71
C VAL A 261 -16.60 5.00 18.52
N ILE A 262 -16.60 5.53 17.29
CA ILE A 262 -16.68 4.72 16.07
C ILE A 262 -15.48 3.79 15.96
N ALA A 263 -14.26 4.29 16.18
CA ALA A 263 -13.04 3.48 16.15
C ALA A 263 -13.11 2.32 17.16
N VAL A 264 -13.46 2.61 18.41
CA VAL A 264 -13.56 1.58 19.48
C VAL A 264 -14.65 0.56 19.16
N VAL A 265 -15.83 1.00 18.74
CA VAL A 265 -16.96 0.10 18.46
C VAL A 265 -16.68 -0.75 17.23
N CYS A 266 -16.21 -0.16 16.13
CA CYS A 266 -15.96 -0.88 14.88
C CYS A 266 -14.77 -1.85 15.01
N LEU A 267 -13.64 -1.41 15.58
CA LEU A 267 -12.48 -2.30 15.76
C LEU A 267 -12.74 -3.35 16.83
N GLY A 268 -13.41 -3.01 17.94
CA GLY A 268 -13.81 -3.98 18.95
C GLY A 268 -14.76 -5.05 18.39
N SER A 269 -15.74 -4.62 17.58
CA SER A 269 -16.65 -5.54 16.88
C SER A 269 -15.92 -6.36 15.81
N ALA A 270 -14.94 -5.78 15.11
CA ALA A 270 -14.12 -6.50 14.14
C ALA A 270 -13.32 -7.63 14.81
N VAL A 271 -12.69 -7.35 15.95
CA VAL A 271 -11.96 -8.36 16.73
C VAL A 271 -12.90 -9.48 17.19
N PHE A 272 -14.07 -9.13 17.73
CA PHE A 272 -15.06 -10.14 18.14
C PHE A 272 -15.55 -10.97 16.95
N TRP A 273 -15.78 -10.33 15.81
CA TRP A 273 -16.23 -10.96 14.57
C TRP A 273 -15.19 -11.94 14.04
N GLU A 274 -13.92 -11.54 13.98
CA GLU A 274 -12.79 -12.36 13.51
C GLU A 274 -12.57 -13.59 14.39
N LEU A 275 -12.66 -13.41 15.72
CA LEU A 275 -12.50 -14.51 16.68
C LEU A 275 -13.61 -15.57 16.55
N ASN A 276 -14.82 -15.15 16.21
CA ASN A 276 -15.95 -16.07 16.02
C ASN A 276 -16.04 -16.69 14.61
N HIS A 277 -15.36 -16.13 13.61
CA HIS A 277 -15.45 -16.56 12.20
C HIS A 277 -14.08 -16.95 11.60
N ARG A 278 -13.34 -17.80 12.32
CA ARG A 278 -11.99 -18.31 11.97
C ARG A 278 -11.80 -18.84 10.54
N ASP A 279 -12.88 -19.23 9.85
CA ASP A 279 -12.79 -19.93 8.56
C ASP A 279 -12.95 -19.02 7.32
N ARG A 280 -13.31 -17.73 7.47
CA ARG A 280 -13.69 -16.88 6.30
C ARG A 280 -12.68 -15.79 5.95
N LEU A 281 -11.92 -15.32 6.91
CA LEU A 281 -10.81 -14.42 6.67
C LEU A 281 -9.55 -15.23 6.89
N SER A 282 -8.95 -15.70 5.80
CA SER A 282 -7.53 -16.08 5.84
C SER A 282 -6.66 -14.82 5.98
N ILE A 283 -7.03 -13.86 6.84
CA ILE A 283 -6.11 -12.93 7.46
C ILE A 283 -5.38 -13.76 8.52
N SER A 284 -4.58 -14.74 8.07
CA SER A 284 -3.43 -15.13 8.86
C SER A 284 -2.59 -13.87 8.92
N VAL A 285 -2.73 -13.17 10.04
CA VAL A 285 -1.72 -12.26 10.58
C VAL A 285 -0.39 -13.00 10.43
N CYS A 286 0.39 -12.60 9.43
CA CYS A 286 1.80 -12.93 9.31
C CYS A 286 2.57 -11.94 10.19
#